data_AF-A7S1P9-F1
#
_entry.id   AF-A7S1P9-F1
#
_cell.length_a   1.000
_cell.length_b   1.000
_cell.length_c   1.000
_cell.angle_alpha   90.00
_cell.angle_beta   90.00
_cell.angle_gamma   90.00
#
_symmetry.space_group_name_H-M   'P 1'
#
loop_
_entity.id
_entity.type
_entity.pdbx_description
1 polymer ?
#
loop_
_entity_poly.entity_id
_entity_poly.type
_entity_poly.pdbx_seq_one_letter_code
_entity_poly.pdbx_strand_id
1 'polypeptide(L)'
;MACWKANMVLAWLEVECHMPMYAQMCYENVKSGRVLLDLSDAELESGLGISNVMHRRKLRLAIEEYRDPSSVKYPYMSKIDHFWVARTWIRDLGLSQYGPAFESQMIDGRLLNVLTRKDMEKHLHISKKFHQTSILNGVDLLRLIAFDKQCLIDRRLSCDETDIDPVVWTNDKVMRWCRSIDLQEYADNLRDSGVHGAMMVINETFGPDEMANCLAIHPSKNIIRRHLTSEMTALITSARLE
;
A
#
# COMPACT_ATOMS: atom_id res chain seq x y z
N MET A 1 -1.57 -13.34 -23.38
CA MET A 1 -0.14 -13.04 -23.65
C MET A 1 0.53 -14.03 -24.61
N ALA A 2 0.23 -15.33 -24.60
CA ALA A 2 0.95 -16.31 -25.44
C ALA A 2 0.98 -16.01 -26.96
N CYS A 3 -0.05 -15.34 -27.50
CA CYS A 3 -0.14 -14.94 -28.91
C CYS A 3 0.52 -13.59 -29.24
N TRP A 4 1.15 -12.92 -28.27
CA TRP A 4 1.73 -11.60 -28.46
C TRP A 4 3.01 -11.64 -29.28
N LYS A 5 3.15 -10.67 -30.19
CA LYS A 5 4.40 -10.40 -30.92
C LYS A 5 5.39 -9.63 -30.04
N ALA A 6 6.67 -9.62 -30.41
CA ALA A 6 7.73 -8.94 -29.66
C ALA A 6 7.40 -7.46 -29.32
N ASN A 7 6.86 -6.70 -30.28
CA ASN A 7 6.49 -5.30 -30.06
C ASN A 7 5.35 -5.11 -29.05
N MET A 8 4.42 -6.07 -28.96
CA MET A 8 3.34 -6.05 -27.95
C MET A 8 3.90 -6.35 -26.55
N VAL A 9 4.87 -7.27 -26.45
CA VAL A 9 5.58 -7.54 -25.19
C VAL A 9 6.36 -6.32 -24.72
N LEU A 10 7.07 -5.65 -25.63
CA LEU A 10 7.81 -4.45 -25.33
C LEU A 10 6.89 -3.34 -24.82
N ALA A 11 5.79 -3.06 -25.53
CA ALA A 11 4.81 -2.07 -25.12
C ALA A 11 4.19 -2.38 -23.75
N TRP A 12 3.92 -3.66 -23.45
CA TRP A 12 3.44 -4.07 -22.14
C TRP A 12 4.47 -3.80 -21.03
N LEU A 13 5.75 -4.12 -21.26
CA LEU A 13 6.80 -3.86 -20.28
C LEU A 13 6.97 -2.36 -20.01
N GLU A 14 6.96 -1.54 -21.07
CA GLU A 14 7.16 -0.10 -20.97
C GLU A 14 5.96 0.63 -20.36
N VAL A 15 4.75 0.31 -20.84
CA VAL A 15 3.54 1.10 -20.57
C VAL A 15 2.75 0.52 -19.39
N GLU A 16 2.50 -0.79 -19.38
CA GLU A 16 1.65 -1.41 -18.35
C GLU A 16 2.46 -1.75 -17.09
N CYS A 17 3.69 -2.23 -17.24
CA CYS A 17 4.56 -2.50 -16.10
C CYS A 17 5.31 -1.25 -15.61
N HIS A 18 5.36 -0.19 -16.42
CA HIS A 18 6.14 1.02 -16.17
C HIS A 18 7.64 0.74 -15.98
N MET A 19 8.21 -0.12 -16.84
CA MET A 19 9.59 -0.60 -16.74
C MET A 19 10.44 -0.28 -18.00
N PRO A 20 10.49 0.97 -18.47
CA PRO A 20 11.19 1.33 -19.72
C PRO A 20 12.70 1.14 -19.66
N MET A 21 13.31 1.14 -18.48
CA MET A 21 14.75 0.90 -18.31
C MET A 21 15.19 -0.51 -18.75
N TYR A 22 14.27 -1.47 -18.86
CA TYR A 22 14.55 -2.82 -19.33
C TYR A 22 14.12 -3.06 -20.79
N ALA A 23 13.62 -2.03 -21.48
CA ALA A 23 13.08 -2.12 -22.82
C ALA A 23 14.10 -2.63 -23.84
N GLN A 24 15.33 -2.11 -23.81
CA GLN A 24 16.38 -2.50 -24.75
C GLN A 24 16.69 -4.01 -24.67
N MET A 25 17.00 -4.50 -23.47
CA MET A 25 17.30 -5.92 -23.25
C MET A 25 16.09 -6.80 -23.57
N CYS A 26 14.87 -6.33 -23.31
CA CYS A 26 13.64 -7.02 -23.70
C CYS A 26 13.51 -7.14 -25.23
N TYR A 27 13.70 -6.05 -25.96
CA TYR A 27 13.65 -6.04 -27.42
C TYR A 27 14.69 -6.98 -28.04
N GLU A 28 15.91 -6.99 -27.49
CA GLU A 28 17.01 -7.82 -27.96
C GLU A 28 16.76 -9.32 -27.68
N ASN A 29 16.21 -9.68 -26.51
CA ASN A 29 16.18 -11.08 -26.05
C ASN A 29 14.80 -11.74 -26.07
N VAL A 30 13.69 -11.00 -26.11
CA VAL A 30 12.33 -11.55 -26.04
C VAL A 30 11.58 -11.38 -27.37
N LYS A 31 11.39 -12.48 -28.09
CA LYS A 31 10.84 -12.46 -29.46
C LYS A 31 9.33 -12.75 -29.56
N SER A 32 8.70 -13.20 -28.48
CA SER A 32 7.26 -13.41 -28.42
C SER A 32 6.76 -13.44 -26.98
N GLY A 33 5.44 -13.31 -26.80
CA GLY A 33 4.81 -13.49 -25.49
C GLY A 33 4.97 -14.91 -24.94
N ARG A 34 5.10 -15.93 -25.79
CA ARG A 34 5.40 -17.30 -25.34
C ARG A 34 6.78 -17.39 -24.70
N VAL A 35 7.80 -16.79 -25.33
CA VAL A 35 9.16 -16.73 -24.77
C VAL A 35 9.15 -16.05 -23.41
N LEU A 36 8.48 -14.89 -23.29
CA LEU A 36 8.35 -14.17 -22.02
C LEU A 36 7.72 -15.04 -20.92
N LEU A 37 6.62 -15.72 -21.26
CA LEU A 37 5.88 -16.58 -20.34
C LEU A 37 6.69 -17.80 -19.88
N ASP A 38 7.74 -18.20 -20.59
CA ASP A 38 8.54 -19.39 -20.26
C ASP A 38 9.88 -19.04 -19.56
N LEU A 39 10.23 -17.75 -19.41
CA LEU A 39 11.49 -17.32 -18.76
C LEU A 39 11.57 -17.74 -17.29
N SER A 40 12.71 -18.30 -16.89
CA SER A 40 13.11 -18.56 -15.50
C SER A 40 13.63 -17.30 -14.80
N ASP A 41 13.80 -17.32 -13.48
CA ASP A 41 14.31 -16.17 -12.73
C ASP A 41 15.75 -15.81 -13.12
N ALA A 42 16.56 -16.82 -13.43
CA ALA A 42 17.92 -16.61 -13.92
C ALA A 42 17.93 -15.93 -15.30
N GLU A 43 16.97 -16.25 -16.17
CA GLU A 43 16.83 -15.62 -17.49
C GLU A 43 16.20 -14.21 -17.39
N LEU A 44 15.33 -13.95 -16.42
CA LEU A 44 14.88 -12.57 -16.14
C LEU A 44 16.05 -11.70 -15.66
N GLU A 45 16.96 -12.25 -14.86
CA GLU A 45 18.14 -11.52 -14.40
C GLU A 45 19.15 -11.29 -15.52
N SER A 46 19.58 -12.36 -16.20
CA SER A 46 20.63 -12.30 -17.22
C SER A 46 20.13 -11.80 -18.59
N GLY A 47 18.98 -12.27 -19.04
CA GLY A 47 18.42 -11.96 -20.37
C GLY A 47 17.74 -10.59 -20.45
N LEU A 48 17.15 -10.10 -19.35
CA LEU A 48 16.56 -8.75 -19.30
C LEU A 48 17.43 -7.74 -18.53
N GLY A 49 18.55 -8.16 -17.93
CA GLY A 49 19.42 -7.30 -17.14
C GLY A 49 18.79 -6.83 -15.83
N ILE A 50 17.81 -7.56 -15.28
CA ILE A 50 17.08 -7.16 -14.07
C ILE A 50 17.81 -7.67 -12.82
N SER A 51 18.87 -6.95 -12.43
CA SER A 51 19.66 -7.25 -11.22
C SER A 51 18.92 -6.93 -9.91
N ASN A 52 18.05 -5.93 -9.91
CA ASN A 52 17.24 -5.59 -8.73
C ASN A 52 16.20 -6.69 -8.45
N VAL A 53 16.29 -7.29 -7.27
CA VAL A 53 15.42 -8.39 -6.82
C VAL A 53 13.94 -8.01 -6.79
N MET A 54 13.60 -6.79 -6.36
CA MET A 54 12.20 -6.33 -6.30
C MET A 54 11.63 -6.06 -7.69
N HIS A 55 12.42 -5.51 -8.61
CA HIS A 55 12.00 -5.33 -10.01
C HIS A 55 11.76 -6.67 -10.70
N ARG A 56 12.65 -7.65 -10.45
CA ARG A 56 12.49 -9.00 -10.98
C ARG A 56 11.25 -9.68 -10.42
N ARG A 57 10.99 -9.53 -9.12
CA ARG A 57 9.79 -10.06 -8.46
C ARG A 57 8.51 -9.40 -8.98
N LYS A 58 8.50 -8.08 -9.22
CA LYS A 58 7.39 -7.35 -9.87
C LYS A 58 7.05 -7.98 -11.22
N LEU A 59 8.06 -8.12 -12.08
CA LEU A 59 7.87 -8.66 -13.42
C LEU A 59 7.42 -10.12 -13.39
N ARG A 60 8.01 -10.94 -12.50
CA ARG A 60 7.59 -12.33 -12.28
C ARG A 60 6.13 -12.42 -11.91
N LEU A 61 5.67 -11.65 -10.92
CA LEU A 61 4.26 -11.65 -10.50
C LEU A 61 3.33 -11.24 -11.65
N ALA A 62 3.72 -10.23 -12.42
CA ALA A 62 2.94 -9.81 -13.59
C ALA A 62 2.87 -10.91 -14.67
N ILE A 63 3.96 -11.65 -14.92
CA ILE A 63 3.98 -12.79 -15.86
C ILE A 63 3.08 -13.93 -15.37
N GLU A 64 3.12 -14.27 -14.08
CA GLU A 64 2.31 -15.36 -13.52
C GLU A 64 0.80 -15.09 -13.65
N GLU A 65 0.34 -13.83 -13.51
CA GLU A 65 -1.07 -13.48 -13.74
C GLU A 65 -1.52 -13.80 -15.17
N TYR A 66 -0.64 -13.65 -16.17
CA TYR A 66 -0.95 -14.02 -17.55
C TYR A 66 -0.81 -15.53 -17.82
N ARG A 67 0.02 -16.22 -17.04
CA ARG A 67 0.24 -17.67 -17.15
C ARG A 67 -0.95 -18.44 -16.57
N ASP A 68 -1.45 -18.01 -15.41
CA ASP A 68 -2.62 -18.57 -14.77
C ASP A 68 -3.57 -17.47 -14.26
N PRO A 69 -4.42 -16.91 -15.14
CA PRO A 69 -5.41 -15.89 -14.76
C PRO A 69 -6.40 -16.37 -13.68
N SER A 70 -6.62 -17.68 -13.55
CA SER A 70 -7.56 -18.23 -12.57
C SER A 70 -7.01 -18.18 -11.14
N SER A 71 -5.69 -18.09 -10.98
CA SER A 71 -5.03 -17.93 -9.68
C SER A 71 -5.12 -16.52 -9.09
N VAL A 72 -5.57 -15.53 -9.88
CA VAL A 72 -5.59 -14.12 -9.48
C VAL A 72 -6.74 -13.85 -8.50
N LYS A 73 -6.41 -13.83 -7.21
CA LYS A 73 -7.38 -13.61 -6.13
C LYS A 73 -8.04 -12.22 -6.16
N TYR A 74 -7.30 -11.18 -6.57
CA TYR A 74 -7.78 -9.79 -6.56
C TYR A 74 -7.64 -9.17 -7.96
N PRO A 75 -8.75 -8.97 -8.70
CA PRO A 75 -8.69 -8.64 -10.13
C PRO A 75 -8.13 -7.24 -10.42
N TYR A 76 -8.28 -6.29 -9.48
CA TYR A 76 -7.86 -4.90 -9.67
C TYR A 76 -6.42 -4.61 -9.22
N MET A 77 -5.72 -5.60 -8.67
CA MET A 77 -4.34 -5.46 -8.18
C MET A 77 -3.38 -4.96 -9.26
N SER A 78 -3.60 -5.40 -10.51
CA SER A 78 -2.85 -4.97 -11.69
C SER A 78 -2.99 -3.49 -12.04
N LYS A 79 -4.07 -2.83 -11.58
CA LYS A 79 -4.39 -1.43 -11.84
C LYS A 79 -3.76 -0.47 -10.83
N ILE A 80 -3.12 -0.99 -9.80
CA ILE A 80 -2.36 -0.20 -8.82
C ILE A 80 -0.89 -0.19 -9.25
N ASP A 81 -0.50 0.91 -9.90
CA ASP A 81 0.89 1.15 -10.31
C ASP A 81 1.77 1.62 -9.14
N HIS A 82 3.09 1.56 -9.34
CA HIS A 82 4.05 1.90 -8.28
C HIS A 82 4.15 3.41 -8.00
N PHE A 83 3.74 4.27 -8.93
CA PHE A 83 3.70 5.72 -8.69
C PHE A 83 2.59 6.08 -7.71
N TRP A 84 1.40 5.51 -7.89
CA TRP A 84 0.29 5.72 -6.97
C TRP A 84 0.63 5.17 -5.58
N VAL A 85 1.24 3.98 -5.50
CA VAL A 85 1.70 3.41 -4.23
C VAL A 85 2.68 4.35 -3.53
N ALA A 86 3.71 4.80 -4.22
CA ALA A 86 4.80 5.58 -3.64
C ALA A 86 4.44 7.06 -3.36
N ARG A 87 3.54 7.66 -4.14
CA ARG A 87 3.25 9.11 -4.08
C ARG A 87 1.93 9.45 -3.43
N THR A 88 0.99 8.50 -3.39
CA THR A 88 -0.35 8.72 -2.83
C THR A 88 -0.59 7.78 -1.67
N TRP A 89 -0.63 6.47 -1.92
CA TRP A 89 -1.08 5.50 -0.92
C TRP A 89 -0.22 5.50 0.35
N ILE A 90 1.11 5.47 0.23
CA ILE A 90 1.99 5.46 1.41
C ILE A 90 1.86 6.75 2.25
N ARG A 91 1.62 7.89 1.60
CA ARG A 91 1.34 9.16 2.27
C ARG A 91 -0.02 9.11 2.98
N ASP A 92 -1.04 8.53 2.35
CA ASP A 92 -2.36 8.36 2.95
C ASP A 92 -2.32 7.49 4.22
N LEU A 93 -1.34 6.60 4.36
CA LEU A 93 -1.08 5.84 5.59
C LEU A 93 -0.37 6.66 6.68
N GLY A 94 0.05 7.89 6.39
CA GLY A 94 0.91 8.69 7.25
C GLY A 94 2.35 8.21 7.27
N LEU A 95 2.87 7.73 6.13
CA LEU A 95 4.22 7.17 5.99
C LEU A 95 4.98 7.79 4.80
N SER A 96 4.80 9.09 4.59
CA SER A 96 5.31 9.81 3.42
C SER A 96 6.84 9.70 3.24
N GLN A 97 7.58 9.56 4.35
CA GLN A 97 9.03 9.40 4.38
C GLN A 97 9.53 8.16 3.62
N TYR A 98 8.69 7.16 3.37
CA TYR A 98 9.07 5.95 2.64
C TYR A 98 8.77 6.01 1.14
N GLY A 99 8.11 7.06 0.64
CA GLY A 99 7.78 7.23 -0.77
C GLY A 99 8.96 6.97 -1.73
N PRO A 100 10.13 7.60 -1.53
CA PRO A 100 11.29 7.36 -2.40
C PRO A 100 11.76 5.90 -2.43
N ALA A 101 11.73 5.19 -1.29
CA ALA A 101 12.10 3.78 -1.23
C ALA A 101 11.12 2.90 -2.01
N PHE A 102 9.81 3.12 -1.83
CA PHE A 102 8.76 2.41 -2.59
C PHE A 102 8.85 2.67 -4.09
N GLU A 103 9.11 3.92 -4.50
CA GLU A 103 9.26 4.28 -5.92
C GLU A 103 10.50 3.61 -6.52
N SER A 104 11.66 3.70 -5.84
CA SER A 104 12.93 3.11 -6.31
C SER A 104 12.90 1.59 -6.43
N GLN A 105 12.06 0.91 -5.65
CA GLN A 105 11.86 -0.55 -5.72
C GLN A 105 10.65 -0.95 -6.57
N MET A 106 9.95 0.01 -7.19
CA MET A 106 8.76 -0.17 -8.04
C MET A 106 7.65 -0.99 -7.39
N ILE A 107 7.41 -0.79 -6.10
CA ILE A 107 6.39 -1.53 -5.35
C ILE A 107 5.00 -1.18 -5.90
N ASP A 108 4.36 -2.12 -6.61
CA ASP A 108 3.00 -2.00 -7.14
C ASP A 108 2.00 -2.82 -6.33
N GLY A 109 0.74 -2.86 -6.76
CA GLY A 109 -0.32 -3.62 -6.07
C GLY A 109 0.04 -5.10 -5.89
N ARG A 110 0.75 -5.69 -6.86
CA ARG A 110 1.20 -7.09 -6.83
C ARG A 110 2.23 -7.31 -5.74
N LEU A 111 3.25 -6.46 -5.72
CA LEU A 111 4.27 -6.53 -4.68
C LEU A 111 3.68 -6.26 -3.30
N LEU A 112 2.79 -5.28 -3.15
CA LEU A 112 2.08 -5.01 -1.88
C LEU A 112 1.38 -6.26 -1.35
N ASN A 113 0.66 -6.99 -2.20
CA ASN A 113 -0.08 -8.18 -1.78
C ASN A 113 0.82 -9.32 -1.25
N VAL A 114 2.11 -9.34 -1.59
CA VAL A 114 3.06 -10.38 -1.15
C VAL A 114 4.23 -9.82 -0.33
N LEU A 115 4.18 -8.54 0.04
CA LEU A 115 5.26 -7.86 0.75
C LEU A 115 5.38 -8.38 2.18
N THR A 116 6.57 -8.79 2.58
CA THR A 116 6.83 -9.29 3.94
C THR A 116 7.56 -8.26 4.81
N ARG A 117 7.57 -8.45 6.13
CA ARG A 117 8.39 -7.64 7.07
C ARG A 117 9.87 -7.68 6.71
N LYS A 118 10.37 -8.86 6.31
CA LYS A 118 11.76 -9.03 5.86
C LYS A 118 12.05 -8.22 4.60
N ASP A 119 11.11 -8.16 3.66
CA ASP A 119 11.25 -7.34 2.45
C ASP A 119 11.29 -5.85 2.81
N MET A 120 10.41 -5.42 3.70
CA MET A 120 10.38 -4.04 4.21
C MET A 120 11.70 -3.63 4.88
N GLU A 121 12.29 -4.49 5.69
CA GLU A 121 13.58 -4.23 6.34
C GLU A 121 14.72 -4.20 5.32
N LYS A 122 14.81 -5.23 4.47
CA LYS A 122 15.95 -5.46 3.59
C LYS A 122 15.98 -4.51 2.39
N HIS A 123 14.82 -4.25 1.79
CA HIS A 123 14.70 -3.56 0.51
C HIS A 123 14.13 -2.15 0.62
N LEU A 124 13.33 -1.88 1.66
CA LEU A 124 12.69 -0.57 1.87
C LEU A 124 13.28 0.20 3.06
N HIS A 125 14.20 -0.43 3.82
CA HIS A 125 14.84 0.14 5.01
C HIS A 125 13.86 0.56 6.11
N ILE A 126 12.76 -0.19 6.26
CA ILE A 126 11.71 0.05 7.26
C ILE A 126 11.91 -0.91 8.43
N SER A 127 12.65 -0.48 9.44
CA SER A 127 12.95 -1.27 10.65
C SER A 127 11.95 -1.08 11.79
N LYS A 128 11.17 0.02 11.79
CA LYS A 128 10.17 0.29 12.83
C LYS A 128 9.02 -0.71 12.70
N LYS A 129 8.88 -1.60 13.68
CA LYS A 129 7.81 -2.62 13.73
C LYS A 129 6.40 -2.01 13.59
N PHE A 130 6.17 -0.87 14.22
CA PHE A 130 4.89 -0.15 14.11
C PHE A 130 4.59 0.27 12.67
N HIS A 131 5.58 0.81 11.95
CA HIS A 131 5.41 1.23 10.55
C HIS A 131 5.19 0.01 9.63
N GLN A 132 5.88 -1.09 9.87
CA GLN A 132 5.64 -2.34 9.13
C GLN A 132 4.21 -2.84 9.34
N THR A 133 3.70 -2.81 10.58
CA THR A 133 2.31 -3.18 10.88
C THR A 133 1.33 -2.23 10.19
N SER A 134 1.60 -0.92 10.22
CA SER A 134 0.80 0.09 9.50
C SER A 134 0.66 -0.22 8.01
N ILE A 135 1.77 -0.52 7.33
CA ILE A 135 1.76 -0.90 5.92
C ILE A 135 0.94 -2.17 5.70
N LEU A 136 1.10 -3.19 6.55
CA LEU A 136 0.34 -4.44 6.43
C LEU A 136 -1.17 -4.23 6.63
N ASN A 137 -1.59 -3.43 7.61
CA ASN A 137 -3.00 -3.07 7.78
C ASN A 137 -3.55 -2.27 6.59
N GLY A 138 -2.75 -1.39 5.99
CA GLY A 138 -3.10 -0.73 4.74
C GLY A 138 -3.29 -1.71 3.58
N VAL A 139 -2.44 -2.75 3.49
CA VAL A 139 -2.58 -3.84 2.51
C VAL A 139 -3.83 -4.68 2.80
N ASP A 140 -4.15 -4.94 4.07
CA ASP A 140 -5.36 -5.65 4.44
C ASP A 140 -6.64 -4.87 4.06
N LEU A 141 -6.64 -3.55 4.22
CA LEU A 141 -7.70 -2.71 3.65
C LEU A 141 -7.80 -2.87 2.13
N LEU A 142 -6.68 -2.83 1.40
CA LEU A 142 -6.70 -3.06 -0.05
C LEU A 142 -7.29 -4.44 -0.38
N ARG A 143 -6.97 -5.49 0.39
CA ARG A 143 -7.55 -6.83 0.21
C ARG A 143 -9.05 -6.86 0.47
N LEU A 144 -9.53 -6.16 1.49
CA LEU A 144 -10.97 -6.08 1.83
C LEU A 144 -11.78 -5.46 0.69
N ILE A 145 -11.22 -4.51 -0.05
CA ILE A 145 -11.84 -3.89 -1.23
C ILE A 145 -11.38 -4.53 -2.55
N ALA A 146 -10.82 -5.74 -2.51
CA ALA A 146 -10.34 -6.48 -3.67
C ALA A 146 -9.33 -5.72 -4.57
N PHE A 147 -8.51 -4.86 -3.96
CA PHE A 147 -7.58 -3.92 -4.60
C PHE A 147 -8.25 -2.93 -5.57
N ASP A 148 -9.55 -2.70 -5.44
CA ASP A 148 -10.28 -1.72 -6.24
C ASP A 148 -9.94 -0.30 -5.78
N LYS A 149 -8.98 0.32 -6.48
CA LYS A 149 -8.53 1.69 -6.24
C LYS A 149 -9.66 2.71 -6.38
N GLN A 150 -10.61 2.51 -7.29
CA GLN A 150 -11.71 3.46 -7.49
C GLN A 150 -12.69 3.37 -6.31
N CYS A 151 -13.03 2.16 -5.89
CA CYS A 151 -13.85 1.93 -4.68
C CYS A 151 -13.23 2.61 -3.43
N LEU A 152 -11.90 2.52 -3.25
CA LEU A 152 -11.22 3.22 -2.15
C LEU A 152 -11.41 4.73 -2.21
N ILE A 153 -11.24 5.32 -3.40
CA ILE A 153 -11.35 6.76 -3.61
C ILE A 153 -12.78 7.21 -3.35
N ASP A 154 -13.77 6.50 -3.89
CA ASP A 154 -15.19 6.85 -3.74
C ASP A 154 -15.62 6.79 -2.26
N ARG A 155 -15.20 5.76 -1.52
CA ARG A 155 -15.46 5.66 -0.07
C ARG A 155 -14.82 6.80 0.70
N ARG A 156 -13.56 7.16 0.39
CA ARG A 156 -12.87 8.28 1.03
C ARG A 156 -13.54 9.63 0.76
N LEU A 157 -14.04 9.84 -0.46
CA LEU A 157 -14.80 11.04 -0.81
C LEU A 157 -16.14 11.09 -0.05
N SER A 158 -16.80 9.94 0.13
CA SER A 158 -18.08 9.87 0.86
C SER A 158 -17.98 10.24 2.34
N CYS A 159 -16.80 10.05 2.96
CA CYS A 159 -16.54 10.36 4.36
C CYS A 159 -15.65 11.60 4.56
N ASP A 160 -15.48 12.46 3.54
CA ASP A 160 -14.52 13.56 3.65
C ASP A 160 -14.95 14.57 4.73
N GLU A 161 -16.23 14.93 4.75
CA GLU A 161 -16.82 15.91 5.67
C GLU A 161 -17.60 15.27 6.84
N THR A 162 -17.77 13.95 6.82
CA THR A 162 -18.53 13.21 7.84
C THR A 162 -17.65 12.16 8.51
N ASP A 163 -17.93 11.88 9.78
CA ASP A 163 -17.12 10.93 10.56
C ASP A 163 -17.69 9.51 10.47
N ILE A 164 -17.86 9.03 9.23
CA ILE A 164 -18.34 7.70 8.88
C ILE A 164 -17.22 6.89 8.22
N ASP A 165 -17.40 5.57 8.14
CA ASP A 165 -16.47 4.65 7.46
C ASP A 165 -14.97 4.84 7.85
N PRO A 166 -14.62 4.81 9.15
CA PRO A 166 -13.27 5.05 9.62
C PRO A 166 -12.22 4.10 9.04
N VAL A 167 -12.59 2.93 8.51
CA VAL A 167 -11.61 1.98 7.98
C VAL A 167 -10.87 2.53 6.75
N VAL A 168 -11.50 3.40 5.94
CA VAL A 168 -10.86 3.98 4.74
C VAL A 168 -10.11 5.28 5.00
N TRP A 169 -10.17 5.81 6.22
CA TRP A 169 -9.63 7.12 6.54
C TRP A 169 -8.12 7.19 6.28
N THR A 170 -7.71 8.27 5.63
CA THR A 170 -6.30 8.64 5.52
C THR A 170 -5.78 9.18 6.84
N ASN A 171 -4.45 9.23 7.01
CA ASN A 171 -3.81 9.93 8.12
C ASN A 171 -4.31 11.39 8.24
N ASP A 172 -4.49 12.08 7.11
CA ASP A 172 -5.04 13.45 7.11
C ASP A 172 -6.47 13.53 7.65
N LYS A 173 -7.35 12.58 7.30
CA LYS A 173 -8.70 12.52 7.86
C LYS A 173 -8.67 12.21 9.36
N VAL A 174 -7.80 11.30 9.82
CA VAL A 174 -7.61 11.03 11.25
C VAL A 174 -7.13 12.29 11.99
N MET A 175 -6.17 13.03 11.43
CA MET A 175 -5.72 14.30 12.02
C MET A 175 -6.83 15.34 12.08
N ARG A 176 -7.67 15.45 11.04
CA ARG A 176 -8.84 16.35 11.06
C ARG A 176 -9.85 15.94 12.12
N TRP A 177 -10.12 14.64 12.28
CA TRP A 177 -10.96 14.14 13.35
C TRP A 177 -10.39 14.46 14.73
N CYS A 178 -9.08 14.27 14.98
CA CYS A 178 -8.47 14.70 16.25
C CYS A 178 -8.68 16.19 16.52
N ARG A 179 -8.65 17.05 15.48
CA ARG A 179 -8.96 18.48 15.64
C ARG A 179 -10.44 18.74 15.92
N SER A 180 -11.38 17.97 15.36
CA SER A 180 -12.82 18.15 15.59
C SER A 180 -13.27 17.71 16.99
N ILE A 181 -12.51 16.82 17.64
CA ILE A 181 -12.77 16.38 19.02
C ILE A 181 -11.93 17.14 20.06
N ASP A 182 -11.53 18.38 19.78
CA ASP A 182 -10.76 19.27 20.68
C ASP A 182 -9.34 18.77 21.04
N LEU A 183 -8.73 17.92 20.22
CA LEU A 183 -7.32 17.47 20.39
C LEU A 183 -6.36 18.12 19.39
N GLN A 184 -6.66 19.35 18.96
CA GLN A 184 -5.89 20.05 17.91
C GLN A 184 -4.40 20.25 18.25
N GLU A 185 -4.04 20.42 19.52
CA GLU A 185 -2.65 20.57 19.97
C GLU A 185 -1.81 19.29 19.81
N TYR A 186 -2.46 18.13 19.69
CA TYR A 186 -1.81 16.83 19.52
C TYR A 186 -1.86 16.30 18.09
N ALA A 187 -2.83 16.75 17.28
CA ALA A 187 -3.13 16.16 15.98
C ALA A 187 -1.91 16.09 15.04
N ASP A 188 -1.07 17.12 15.03
CA ASP A 188 0.11 17.20 14.17
C ASP A 188 1.20 16.18 14.53
N ASN A 189 1.16 15.57 15.73
CA ASN A 189 2.06 14.48 16.12
C ASN A 189 1.79 13.18 15.33
N LEU A 190 0.65 13.08 14.64
CA LEU A 190 0.34 11.94 13.78
C LEU A 190 1.00 12.01 12.41
N ARG A 191 1.63 13.12 12.03
CA ARG A 191 2.41 13.20 10.78
C ARG A 191 3.53 12.17 10.81
N ASP A 192 3.68 11.44 9.71
CA ASP A 192 4.71 10.39 9.54
C ASP A 192 4.70 9.26 10.59
N SER A 193 3.59 9.13 11.34
CA SER A 193 3.42 8.16 12.43
C SER A 193 3.01 6.76 11.94
N GLY A 194 2.36 6.67 10.78
CA GLY A 194 1.70 5.45 10.32
C GLY A 194 0.27 5.24 10.83
N VAL A 195 -0.32 6.19 11.57
CA VAL A 195 -1.72 6.09 12.02
C VAL A 195 -2.67 6.47 10.89
N HIS A 196 -3.61 5.58 10.57
CA HIS A 196 -4.66 5.76 9.57
C HIS A 196 -5.85 4.85 9.91
N GLY A 197 -6.94 4.96 9.16
CA GLY A 197 -8.20 4.27 9.42
C GLY A 197 -8.10 2.74 9.56
N ALA A 198 -7.41 2.09 8.62
CA ALA A 198 -7.21 0.64 8.66
C ALA A 198 -6.40 0.19 9.88
N MET A 199 -5.43 0.99 10.36
CA MET A 199 -4.76 0.73 11.63
C MET A 199 -5.76 0.80 12.80
N MET A 200 -6.65 1.80 12.82
CA MET A 200 -7.62 1.99 13.91
C MET A 200 -8.70 0.89 13.96
N VAL A 201 -9.11 0.37 12.80
CA VAL A 201 -10.27 -0.53 12.70
C VAL A 201 -9.88 -2.00 12.54
N ILE A 202 -8.84 -2.32 11.76
CA ILE A 202 -8.44 -3.70 11.45
C ILE A 202 -7.49 -4.26 12.50
N ASN A 203 -6.63 -3.42 13.10
CA ASN A 203 -5.66 -3.90 14.08
C ASN A 203 -6.28 -4.02 15.48
N GLU A 204 -6.58 -5.25 15.90
CA GLU A 204 -7.15 -5.53 17.21
C GLU A 204 -6.28 -5.09 18.39
N THR A 205 -4.97 -4.92 18.19
CA THR A 205 -4.04 -4.46 19.24
C THR A 205 -3.83 -2.95 19.22
N PHE A 206 -4.51 -2.21 18.34
CA PHE A 206 -4.40 -0.74 18.30
C PHE A 206 -5.65 -0.10 18.90
N GLY A 207 -5.57 0.24 20.18
CA GLY A 207 -6.65 0.87 20.93
C GLY A 207 -6.38 2.34 21.28
N PRO A 208 -7.22 2.92 22.16
CA PRO A 208 -7.08 4.30 22.60
C PRO A 208 -5.74 4.62 23.27
N ASP A 209 -5.12 3.65 23.96
CA ASP A 209 -3.83 3.84 24.61
C ASP A 209 -2.69 3.95 23.60
N GLU A 210 -2.68 3.11 22.56
CA GLU A 210 -1.74 3.21 21.44
C GLU A 210 -1.92 4.53 20.70
N MET A 211 -3.17 4.92 20.42
CA MET A 211 -3.49 6.20 19.78
C MET A 211 -3.00 7.39 20.62
N ALA A 212 -3.21 7.37 21.93
CA ALA A 212 -2.72 8.41 22.84
C ALA A 212 -1.18 8.51 22.84
N ASN A 213 -0.49 7.37 22.71
CA ASN A 213 0.97 7.35 22.61
C ASN A 213 1.45 7.95 21.27
N CYS A 214 0.78 7.65 20.16
CA CYS A 214 1.06 8.27 18.85
C CYS A 214 0.80 9.78 18.85
N LEU A 215 -0.24 10.24 19.57
CA LEU A 215 -0.53 11.65 19.79
C LEU A 215 0.42 12.34 20.78
N ALA A 216 1.34 11.59 21.39
CA ALA A 216 2.25 12.05 22.46
C ALA A 216 1.52 12.65 23.68
N ILE A 217 0.31 12.18 23.98
CA ILE A 217 -0.44 12.59 25.17
C ILE A 217 0.18 11.90 26.40
N HIS A 218 0.76 12.66 27.32
CA HIS A 218 1.42 12.09 28.49
C HIS A 218 0.47 11.22 29.34
N PRO A 219 0.91 10.08 29.93
CA PRO A 219 0.07 9.21 30.77
C PRO A 219 -0.62 9.91 31.95
N SER A 220 -0.04 10.99 32.48
CA SER A 220 -0.65 11.76 33.57
C SER A 220 -1.85 12.63 33.14
N LYS A 221 -2.07 12.86 31.84
CA LYS A 221 -3.20 13.64 31.30
C LYS A 221 -4.49 12.80 31.25
N ASN A 222 -4.92 12.31 32.41
CA ASN A 222 -6.02 11.35 32.55
C ASN A 222 -7.35 11.83 31.93
N ILE A 223 -7.67 13.13 32.06
CA ILE A 223 -8.91 13.70 31.50
C ILE A 223 -8.89 13.62 29.97
N ILE A 224 -7.78 14.03 29.35
CA ILE A 224 -7.62 14.03 27.90
C ILE A 224 -7.60 12.60 27.34
N ARG A 225 -6.93 11.67 28.03
CA ARG A 225 -6.93 10.25 27.63
C ARG A 225 -8.33 9.65 27.71
N ARG A 226 -9.09 9.92 28.78
CA ARG A 226 -10.49 9.46 28.90
C ARG A 226 -11.38 10.04 27.80
N HIS A 227 -11.19 11.31 27.46
CA HIS A 227 -11.89 11.97 26.35
C HIS A 227 -11.60 11.24 25.02
N LEU A 228 -10.33 11.06 24.67
CA LEU A 228 -9.93 10.31 23.48
C LEU A 228 -10.52 8.89 23.44
N THR A 229 -10.49 8.17 24.57
CA THR A 229 -11.09 6.83 24.67
C THR A 229 -12.59 6.84 24.34
N SER A 230 -13.34 7.81 24.88
CA SER A 230 -14.77 7.95 24.63
C SER A 230 -15.05 8.21 23.15
N GLU A 231 -14.37 9.21 22.57
CA GLU A 231 -14.56 9.61 21.17
C GLU A 231 -14.16 8.50 20.19
N MET A 232 -13.01 7.86 20.40
CA MET A 232 -12.54 6.77 19.53
C MET A 232 -13.46 5.55 19.61
N THR A 233 -13.98 5.23 20.80
CA THR A 233 -14.91 4.10 20.98
C THR A 233 -16.24 4.37 20.28
N ALA A 234 -16.76 5.61 20.38
CA ALA A 234 -17.97 6.03 19.66
C ALA A 234 -17.79 5.94 18.14
N LEU A 235 -16.65 6.42 17.62
CA LEU A 235 -16.30 6.34 16.20
C LEU A 235 -16.22 4.90 15.69
N ILE A 236 -15.53 4.01 16.40
CA ILE A 236 -15.36 2.62 15.95
C ILE A 236 -16.66 1.81 16.10
N THR A 237 -17.48 2.10 17.11
CA THR A 237 -18.73 1.36 17.35
C THR A 237 -19.78 1.71 16.30
N SER A 238 -19.93 3.00 15.96
CA SER A 238 -20.86 3.44 14.90
C SER A 238 -20.52 2.79 13.56
N ALA A 239 -19.23 2.67 13.24
CA ALA A 239 -18.74 2.03 12.02
C ALA A 239 -19.00 0.52 11.89
N ARG A 240 -19.33 -0.18 12.99
CA ARG A 240 -19.65 -1.62 12.99
C ARG A 240 -21.16 -1.89 12.86
N LEU A 241 -21.98 -0.86 12.98
CA LEU A 241 -23.45 -0.94 12.96
C LEU A 241 -24.04 -0.59 11.59
N GLU A 242 -23.21 -0.11 10.65
CA GLU A 242 -23.54 0.15 9.24
C GLU A 242 -22.94 -0.93 8.33
#